data_AF-D0NYY2-F1
#
_entry.id   AF-D0NYY2-F1
#
_cell.length_a   1.000
_cell.length_b   1.000
_cell.length_c   1.000
_cell.angle_alpha   90.00
_cell.angle_beta   90.00
_cell.angle_gamma   90.00
#
_symmetry.space_group_name_H-M   'P 1'
#
loop_
_entity.id
_entity.type
_entity.pdbx_description
1 polymer ?
#
loop_
_entity_poly.entity_id
_entity_poly.type
_entity_poly.pdbx_seq_one_letter_code
_entity_poly.pdbx_strand_id
1 'polypeptide(L)'
;MASAPEDSDIRAEIPVLLSAAEQERNRRLCLPRFRQRWGWRDGREPKLLNGEIVEFVRTYAWPKETEMVSRTLKQRALQSLFEADYDVPKAVEFIHNARHEKLRLKREEAERIQKITFERAMDRHGKKFHLVKRRFPNVATRELVSKFYLWKKAPEYEKWHDGQREKKRKREAKRIAQQRPAADQHLEFCGICLKGGKLLCCDGCERAYHLNCVRPALLDVPEGDWFCSHCRDASPVQKRENLNEAKW
;
A
#
# COMPACT_ATOMS: atom_id res chain seq x y z
N MET A 1 4.44 35.03 16.95
CA MET A 1 3.41 34.16 17.55
C MET A 1 2.15 34.39 16.76
N ALA A 2 1.60 33.36 16.09
CA ALA A 2 0.34 33.54 15.36
C ALA A 2 -0.78 33.75 16.39
N SER A 3 -1.55 34.83 16.23
CA SER A 3 -2.73 35.14 17.05
C SER A 3 -3.73 33.99 16.96
N ALA A 4 -4.38 33.66 18.08
CA ALA A 4 -5.42 32.64 18.10
C ALA A 4 -6.57 33.05 17.15
N PRO A 5 -7.11 32.13 16.33
CA PRO A 5 -8.20 32.44 15.43
C PRO A 5 -9.43 32.90 16.23
N GLU A 6 -10.08 33.96 15.77
CA GLU A 6 -11.26 34.52 16.43
C GLU A 6 -12.47 33.59 16.23
N ASP A 7 -13.47 33.62 17.13
CA ASP A 7 -14.65 32.74 17.06
C ASP A 7 -15.42 32.89 15.73
N SER A 8 -15.29 34.03 15.06
CA SER A 8 -15.83 34.28 13.72
C SER A 8 -15.15 33.48 12.61
N ASP A 9 -13.87 33.10 12.76
CA ASP A 9 -13.09 32.39 11.73
C ASP A 9 -13.48 30.91 11.61
N ILE A 10 -14.18 30.38 12.62
CA ILE A 10 -14.57 28.97 12.73
C ILE A 10 -16.08 28.74 12.60
N ARG A 11 -16.89 29.81 12.59
CA ARG A 11 -18.36 29.69 12.51
C ARG A 11 -18.85 29.95 11.09
N ALA A 12 -19.74 29.08 10.63
CA ALA A 12 -20.45 29.31 9.38
C ALA A 12 -21.44 30.47 9.55
N GLU A 13 -21.45 31.38 8.58
CA GLU A 13 -22.46 32.43 8.49
C GLU A 13 -23.85 31.80 8.28
N ILE A 14 -24.83 32.21 9.08
CA ILE A 14 -26.22 31.76 8.95
C ILE A 14 -26.92 32.66 7.92
N PRO A 15 -27.31 32.13 6.75
CA PRO A 15 -27.99 32.94 5.75
C PRO A 15 -29.37 33.38 6.24
N VAL A 16 -29.73 34.63 5.96
CA VAL A 16 -31.06 35.16 6.28
C VAL A 16 -32.13 34.45 5.43
N LEU A 17 -33.29 34.21 6.02
CA LEU A 17 -34.44 33.65 5.31
C LEU A 17 -34.88 34.61 4.19
N LEU A 18 -34.77 34.15 2.95
CA LEU A 18 -35.17 34.89 1.76
C LEU A 18 -36.67 35.18 1.77
N SER A 19 -37.07 36.36 1.30
CA SER A 19 -38.47 36.69 1.05
C SER A 19 -39.07 35.81 -0.05
N ALA A 20 -40.40 35.69 -0.11
CA ALA A 20 -41.07 34.88 -1.13
C ALA A 20 -40.71 35.29 -2.57
N ALA A 21 -40.52 36.59 -2.82
CA ALA A 21 -40.11 37.12 -4.12
C ALA A 21 -38.67 36.72 -4.49
N GLU A 22 -37.75 36.69 -3.53
CA GLU A 22 -36.36 36.27 -3.73
C GLU A 22 -36.25 34.75 -3.89
N GLN A 23 -37.06 33.99 -3.14
CA GLN A 23 -37.16 32.54 -3.31
C GLN A 23 -37.62 32.17 -4.73
N GLU A 24 -38.64 32.85 -5.25
CA GLU A 24 -39.14 32.63 -6.61
C GLU A 24 -38.12 33.05 -7.67
N ARG A 25 -37.40 34.16 -7.46
CA ARG A 25 -36.30 34.57 -8.35
C ARG A 25 -35.19 33.52 -8.38
N ASN A 26 -34.80 32.98 -7.21
CA ASN A 26 -33.79 31.93 -7.11
C ASN A 26 -34.25 30.62 -7.75
N ARG A 27 -35.52 30.23 -7.61
CA ARG A 27 -36.06 29.05 -8.32
C ARG A 27 -35.93 29.13 -9.83
N ARG A 28 -36.03 30.34 -10.39
CA ARG A 28 -35.91 30.58 -11.84
C ARG A 28 -34.47 30.67 -12.32
N LEU A 29 -33.56 31.18 -11.48
CA LEU A 29 -32.14 31.36 -11.83
C LEU A 29 -31.28 30.14 -11.51
N CYS A 30 -31.60 29.41 -10.44
CA CYS A 30 -30.86 28.22 -10.04
C CYS A 30 -31.30 27.03 -10.90
N LEU A 31 -30.55 26.77 -11.98
CA LEU A 31 -30.59 25.47 -12.62
C LEU A 31 -30.19 24.40 -11.59
N PRO A 32 -30.94 23.29 -11.46
CA PRO A 32 -30.59 22.24 -10.53
C PRO A 32 -29.20 21.71 -10.85
N ARG A 33 -28.28 21.76 -9.87
CA ARG A 33 -26.91 21.21 -9.97
C ARG A 33 -26.89 19.67 -9.99
N PHE A 34 -28.05 19.04 -10.06
CA PHE A 34 -28.23 17.59 -10.06
C PHE A 34 -28.80 17.14 -11.39
N ARG A 35 -28.29 16.00 -11.89
CA ARG A 35 -28.85 15.30 -13.06
C ARG A 35 -29.70 14.14 -12.55
N GLN A 36 -30.99 14.16 -12.84
CA GLN A 36 -31.86 13.00 -12.57
C GLN A 36 -31.32 11.79 -13.33
N ARG A 37 -31.12 10.67 -12.62
CA ARG A 37 -30.62 9.41 -13.18
C ARG A 37 -31.67 8.30 -13.23
N TRP A 38 -32.81 8.50 -12.56
CA TRP A 38 -33.92 7.57 -12.49
C TRP A 38 -35.18 8.29 -12.03
N GLY A 39 -36.35 7.80 -12.44
CA GLY A 39 -37.65 8.32 -12.04
C GLY A 39 -38.46 8.87 -13.22
N TRP A 40 -39.53 9.58 -12.91
CA TRP A 40 -40.48 10.07 -13.91
C TRP A 40 -40.00 11.38 -14.53
N ARG A 41 -40.11 11.50 -15.87
CA ARG A 41 -39.92 12.78 -16.57
C ARG A 41 -41.26 13.51 -16.60
N ASP A 42 -41.27 14.77 -16.16
CA ASP A 42 -42.41 15.70 -16.23
C ASP A 42 -43.73 15.16 -15.61
N GLY A 43 -43.65 14.27 -14.62
CA GLY A 43 -44.83 13.68 -13.98
C GLY A 43 -45.58 12.65 -14.84
N ARG A 44 -45.02 12.22 -15.98
CA ARG A 44 -45.56 11.10 -16.77
C ARG A 44 -45.12 9.76 -16.18
N GLU A 45 -46.08 8.94 -15.79
CA GLU A 45 -45.84 7.56 -15.37
C GLU A 45 -45.26 6.75 -16.56
N PRO A 46 -44.33 5.81 -16.33
CA PRO A 46 -43.78 4.99 -17.39
C PRO A 46 -44.86 4.13 -18.00
N LYS A 47 -44.59 3.72 -19.24
CA LYS A 47 -45.36 2.68 -19.90
C LYS A 47 -45.14 1.29 -19.31
N LEU A 48 -44.04 1.08 -18.56
CA LEU A 48 -43.68 -0.22 -17.99
C LEU A 48 -44.08 -0.35 -16.52
N LEU A 49 -44.60 -1.52 -16.18
CA LEU A 49 -44.88 -1.93 -14.83
C LEU A 49 -43.58 -2.32 -14.09
N ASN A 50 -43.61 -2.22 -12.76
CA ASN A 50 -42.48 -2.62 -11.91
C ASN A 50 -42.04 -4.09 -12.16
N GLY A 51 -42.98 -4.98 -12.48
CA GLY A 51 -42.69 -6.38 -12.81
C GLY A 51 -41.82 -6.53 -14.06
N GLU A 52 -42.14 -5.80 -15.12
CA GLU A 52 -41.40 -5.80 -16.39
C GLU A 52 -40.01 -5.20 -16.23
N ILE A 53 -39.87 -4.16 -15.38
CA ILE A 53 -38.57 -3.56 -15.05
C ILE A 53 -37.69 -4.58 -14.31
N VAL A 54 -38.25 -5.32 -13.34
CA VAL A 54 -37.52 -6.35 -12.61
C VAL A 54 -37.11 -7.49 -13.53
N GLU A 55 -37.99 -7.92 -14.42
CA GLU A 55 -37.69 -8.95 -15.42
C GLU A 55 -36.59 -8.50 -16.37
N PHE A 56 -36.68 -7.28 -16.91
CA PHE A 56 -35.65 -6.69 -17.75
C PHE A 56 -34.29 -6.66 -17.04
N VAL A 57 -34.25 -6.18 -15.80
CA VAL A 57 -33.00 -6.13 -15.04
C VAL A 57 -32.47 -7.53 -14.79
N ARG A 58 -33.30 -8.53 -14.51
CA ARG A 58 -32.84 -9.92 -14.34
C ARG A 58 -32.26 -10.50 -15.63
N THR A 59 -32.88 -10.22 -16.77
CA THR A 59 -32.48 -10.74 -18.08
C THR A 59 -31.19 -10.08 -18.58
N TYR A 60 -31.08 -8.76 -18.45
CA TYR A 60 -29.96 -8.00 -19.02
C TYR A 60 -28.86 -7.64 -18.00
N ALA A 61 -29.09 -7.78 -16.68
CA ALA A 61 -28.03 -7.71 -15.68
C ALA A 61 -27.36 -9.08 -15.52
N TRP A 62 -26.22 -9.23 -16.19
CA TRP A 62 -25.46 -10.47 -16.36
C TRP A 62 -25.16 -11.27 -15.06
N PRO A 63 -25.41 -12.60 -15.02
CA PRO A 63 -25.15 -13.43 -13.83
C PRO A 63 -23.68 -13.83 -13.57
N LYS A 64 -22.78 -13.74 -14.57
CA LYS A 64 -21.45 -14.35 -14.50
C LYS A 64 -20.30 -13.44 -14.01
N GLU A 65 -20.57 -12.18 -13.63
CA GLU A 65 -19.55 -11.29 -13.05
C GLU A 65 -19.73 -11.22 -11.52
N THR A 66 -18.61 -11.23 -10.76
CA THR A 66 -18.57 -11.21 -9.28
C THR A 66 -19.58 -10.23 -8.64
N GLU A 67 -20.06 -10.52 -7.43
CA GLU A 67 -21.12 -9.78 -6.71
C GLU A 67 -21.07 -8.24 -6.77
N MET A 68 -19.87 -7.64 -6.69
CA MET A 68 -19.69 -6.17 -6.81
C MET A 68 -20.01 -5.64 -8.21
N VAL A 69 -19.70 -6.42 -9.24
CA VAL A 69 -19.97 -6.07 -10.65
C VAL A 69 -21.45 -6.28 -10.97
N SER A 70 -22.09 -7.27 -10.38
CA SER A 70 -23.55 -7.46 -10.44
C SER A 70 -24.32 -6.20 -10.00
N ARG A 71 -23.89 -5.51 -8.93
CA ARG A 71 -24.48 -4.23 -8.50
C ARG A 71 -24.33 -3.13 -9.56
N THR A 72 -23.14 -2.97 -10.14
CA THR A 72 -22.92 -1.97 -11.21
C THR A 72 -23.68 -2.28 -12.50
N LEU A 73 -23.89 -3.56 -12.82
CA LEU A 73 -24.63 -3.97 -14.02
C LEU A 73 -26.13 -3.71 -13.86
N LYS A 74 -26.72 -4.05 -12.70
CA LYS A 74 -28.12 -3.74 -12.39
C LYS A 74 -28.37 -2.23 -12.45
N GLN A 75 -27.47 -1.44 -11.86
CA GLN A 75 -27.54 0.02 -11.91
C GLN A 75 -27.46 0.55 -13.35
N ARG A 76 -26.61 -0.05 -14.19
CA ARG A 76 -26.46 0.36 -15.59
C ARG A 76 -27.64 -0.05 -16.46
N ALA A 77 -28.24 -1.22 -16.24
CA ALA A 77 -29.47 -1.64 -16.91
C ALA A 77 -30.63 -0.68 -16.60
N LEU A 78 -30.79 -0.30 -15.33
CA LEU A 78 -31.77 0.72 -14.92
C LEU A 78 -31.44 2.08 -15.56
N GLN A 79 -30.19 2.53 -15.51
CA GLN A 79 -29.77 3.78 -16.15
C GLN A 79 -30.11 3.79 -17.65
N SER A 80 -29.85 2.70 -18.36
CA SER A 80 -30.14 2.56 -19.81
C SER A 80 -31.64 2.57 -20.11
N LEU A 81 -32.48 1.97 -19.27
CA LEU A 81 -33.94 2.09 -19.38
C LEU A 81 -34.38 3.56 -19.23
N PHE A 82 -33.85 4.27 -18.25
CA PHE A 82 -34.21 5.67 -18.03
C PHE A 82 -33.71 6.59 -19.15
N GLU A 83 -32.52 6.36 -19.69
CA GLU A 83 -31.98 7.12 -20.82
C GLU A 83 -32.73 6.83 -22.13
N ALA A 84 -33.36 5.65 -22.24
CA ALA A 84 -34.22 5.27 -23.35
C ALA A 84 -35.70 5.68 -23.19
N ASP A 85 -36.05 6.50 -22.20
CA ASP A 85 -37.46 6.84 -21.89
C ASP A 85 -38.35 5.61 -21.65
N TYR A 86 -37.80 4.57 -21.02
CA TYR A 86 -38.47 3.29 -20.78
C TYR A 86 -38.85 2.52 -22.07
N ASP A 87 -38.17 2.78 -23.19
CA ASP A 87 -38.29 1.99 -24.43
C ASP A 87 -37.34 0.77 -24.36
N VAL A 88 -37.90 -0.44 -24.27
CA VAL A 88 -37.14 -1.68 -24.05
C VAL A 88 -36.15 -1.96 -25.19
N PRO A 89 -36.55 -2.01 -26.48
CA PRO A 89 -35.61 -2.19 -27.60
C PRO A 89 -34.44 -1.20 -27.60
N LYS A 90 -34.72 0.10 -27.38
CA LYS A 90 -33.65 1.12 -27.33
C LYS A 90 -32.75 0.95 -26.12
N ALA A 91 -33.30 0.58 -24.97
CA ALA A 91 -32.51 0.30 -23.78
C ALA A 91 -31.56 -0.88 -23.98
N VAL A 92 -32.02 -1.93 -24.67
CA VAL A 92 -31.18 -3.08 -25.04
C VAL A 92 -30.01 -2.65 -25.94
N GLU A 93 -30.28 -1.84 -26.96
CA GLU A 93 -29.23 -1.30 -27.83
C GLU A 93 -28.19 -0.50 -27.04
N PHE A 94 -28.62 0.38 -26.12
CA PHE A 94 -27.70 1.10 -25.25
C PHE A 94 -26.86 0.17 -24.38
N ILE A 95 -27.43 -0.91 -23.84
CA ILE A 95 -26.68 -1.89 -23.05
C ILE A 95 -25.61 -2.57 -23.91
N HIS A 96 -25.95 -2.97 -25.15
CA HIS A 96 -25.02 -3.58 -26.08
C HIS A 96 -23.89 -2.61 -26.47
N ASN A 97 -24.22 -1.40 -26.89
CA ASN A 97 -23.23 -0.37 -27.26
C ASN A 97 -22.30 -0.05 -26.09
N ALA A 98 -22.88 0.11 -24.90
CA ALA A 98 -22.12 0.39 -23.69
C ALA A 98 -21.24 -0.81 -23.27
N ARG A 99 -21.59 -2.05 -23.66
CA ARG A 99 -20.75 -3.24 -23.48
C ARG A 99 -19.60 -3.25 -24.47
N HIS A 100 -19.87 -3.01 -25.75
CA HIS A 100 -18.83 -2.90 -26.79
C HIS A 100 -17.81 -1.82 -26.42
N GLU A 101 -18.27 -0.66 -25.97
CA GLU A 101 -17.43 0.43 -25.50
C GLU A 101 -16.59 0.05 -24.28
N LYS A 102 -17.19 -0.64 -23.27
CA LYS A 102 -16.44 -1.12 -22.10
C LYS A 102 -15.32 -2.09 -22.50
N LEU A 103 -15.57 -2.97 -23.46
CA LEU A 103 -14.56 -3.92 -23.96
C LEU A 103 -13.46 -3.20 -24.76
N ARG A 104 -13.84 -2.22 -25.59
CA ARG A 104 -12.90 -1.37 -26.33
C ARG A 104 -11.97 -0.62 -25.37
N LEU A 105 -12.55 0.09 -24.40
CA LEU A 105 -11.78 0.82 -23.39
C LEU A 105 -10.86 -0.08 -22.56
N LYS A 106 -11.32 -1.29 -22.17
CA LYS A 106 -10.47 -2.28 -21.49
C LYS A 106 -9.28 -2.72 -22.35
N ARG A 107 -9.48 -2.89 -23.66
CA ARG A 107 -8.40 -3.24 -24.61
C ARG A 107 -7.41 -2.09 -24.73
N GLU A 108 -7.90 -0.87 -24.96
CA GLU A 108 -7.07 0.34 -25.05
C GLU A 108 -6.33 0.63 -23.74
N GLU A 109 -6.94 0.35 -22.59
CA GLU A 109 -6.28 0.46 -21.28
C GLU A 109 -5.17 -0.60 -21.13
N ALA A 110 -5.40 -1.84 -21.59
CA ALA A 110 -4.38 -2.88 -21.58
C ALA A 110 -3.21 -2.58 -22.53
N GLU A 111 -3.47 -1.91 -23.65
CA GLU A 111 -2.46 -1.44 -24.60
C GLU A 111 -1.66 -0.26 -24.03
N ARG A 112 -2.34 0.73 -23.43
CA ARG A 112 -1.69 1.90 -22.79
C ARG A 112 -0.91 1.52 -21.53
N ILE A 113 -1.42 0.57 -20.75
CA ILE A 113 -0.82 0.11 -19.50
C ILE A 113 -0.45 -1.36 -19.64
N GLN A 114 0.70 -1.58 -20.27
CA GLN A 114 1.27 -2.92 -20.42
C GLN A 114 1.51 -3.58 -19.04
N LYS A 115 0.91 -4.77 -18.84
CA LYS A 115 0.94 -5.52 -17.56
C LYS A 115 2.36 -5.71 -17.03
N ILE A 116 3.27 -6.20 -17.88
CA ILE A 116 4.66 -6.48 -17.52
C ILE A 116 5.39 -5.20 -17.06
N THR A 117 5.20 -4.09 -17.79
CA THR A 117 5.83 -2.81 -17.47
C THR A 117 5.29 -2.24 -16.17
N PHE A 118 3.99 -2.41 -15.91
CA PHE A 118 3.33 -1.99 -14.67
C PHE A 118 3.85 -2.79 -13.47
N GLU A 119 3.88 -4.12 -13.55
CA GLU A 119 4.39 -4.99 -12.47
C GLU A 119 5.86 -4.66 -12.12
N ARG A 120 6.72 -4.48 -13.14
CA ARG A 120 8.12 -4.05 -12.94
C ARG A 120 8.25 -2.67 -12.30
N ALA A 121 7.32 -1.76 -12.55
CA ALA A 121 7.32 -0.45 -11.91
C ALA A 121 6.84 -0.55 -10.45
N MET A 122 5.84 -1.39 -10.18
CA MET A 122 5.36 -1.70 -8.82
C MET A 122 6.42 -2.40 -7.98
N ASP A 123 7.22 -3.29 -8.55
CA ASP A 123 8.34 -3.94 -7.85
C ASP A 123 9.43 -2.96 -7.40
N ARG A 124 9.68 -1.91 -8.19
CA ARG A 124 10.73 -0.92 -7.90
C ARG A 124 10.28 0.19 -6.97
N HIS A 125 9.08 0.71 -7.19
CA HIS A 125 8.60 1.92 -6.51
C HIS A 125 7.46 1.65 -5.53
N GLY A 126 6.86 0.45 -5.56
CA GLY A 126 5.70 0.10 -4.74
C GLY A 126 4.51 1.01 -5.03
N LYS A 127 3.80 1.43 -3.98
CA LYS A 127 2.61 2.29 -4.06
C LYS A 127 2.91 3.78 -4.29
N LYS A 128 4.15 4.14 -4.63
CA LYS A 128 4.54 5.52 -4.96
C LYS A 128 4.17 5.82 -6.41
N PHE A 129 2.87 6.04 -6.68
CA PHE A 129 2.34 6.18 -8.03
C PHE A 129 2.94 7.36 -8.82
N HIS A 130 3.41 8.42 -8.14
CA HIS A 130 4.12 9.52 -8.79
C HIS A 130 5.45 9.09 -9.44
N LEU A 131 6.13 8.06 -8.89
CA LEU A 131 7.33 7.47 -9.50
C LEU A 131 6.98 6.50 -10.62
N VAL A 132 5.93 5.69 -10.42
CA VAL A 132 5.40 4.78 -11.46
C VAL A 132 4.96 5.56 -12.69
N LYS A 133 4.34 6.73 -12.51
CA LYS A 133 3.90 7.63 -13.58
C LYS A 133 5.02 8.04 -14.53
N ARG A 134 6.27 8.13 -14.06
CA ARG A 134 7.43 8.48 -14.90
C ARG A 134 7.64 7.47 -16.04
N ARG A 135 7.22 6.21 -15.86
CA ARG A 135 7.30 5.17 -16.89
C ARG A 135 6.12 5.18 -17.87
N PHE A 136 5.08 5.94 -17.55
CA PHE A 136 3.84 6.04 -18.32
C PHE A 136 3.44 7.53 -18.51
N PRO A 137 4.17 8.30 -19.33
CA PRO A 137 3.94 9.75 -19.47
C PRO A 137 2.54 10.09 -19.98
N ASN A 138 1.98 9.27 -20.86
CA ASN A 138 0.69 9.53 -21.52
C ASN A 138 -0.55 9.10 -20.69
N VAL A 139 -0.38 8.59 -19.46
CA VAL A 139 -1.41 7.78 -18.81
C VAL A 139 -2.21 8.40 -17.66
N ALA A 140 -2.08 9.63 -17.18
CA ALA A 140 -2.79 10.08 -15.94
C ALA A 140 -2.66 9.17 -14.66
N THR A 141 -2.54 9.79 -13.49
CA THR A 141 -2.32 9.02 -12.25
C THR A 141 -3.56 8.20 -11.85
N ARG A 142 -4.76 8.73 -12.11
CA ARG A 142 -6.04 8.06 -11.78
C ARG A 142 -6.19 6.69 -12.45
N GLU A 143 -5.67 6.54 -13.68
CA GLU A 143 -5.78 5.31 -14.46
C GLU A 143 -4.85 4.25 -13.90
N LEU A 144 -3.62 4.62 -13.54
CA LEU A 144 -2.68 3.73 -12.84
C LEU A 144 -3.23 3.24 -11.49
N VAL A 145 -3.88 4.13 -10.75
CA VAL A 145 -4.52 3.79 -9.46
C VAL A 145 -5.70 2.85 -9.70
N SER A 146 -6.56 3.15 -10.67
CA SER A 146 -7.68 2.27 -11.05
C SER A 146 -7.16 0.88 -11.43
N LYS A 147 -6.15 0.80 -12.29
CA LYS A 147 -5.49 -0.43 -12.70
C LYS A 147 -4.94 -1.21 -11.52
N PHE A 148 -4.31 -0.52 -10.56
CA PHE A 148 -3.82 -1.14 -9.32
C PHE A 148 -4.94 -1.81 -8.51
N TYR A 149 -6.06 -1.13 -8.29
CA TYR A 149 -7.17 -1.70 -7.51
C TYR A 149 -7.89 -2.84 -8.25
N LEU A 150 -7.89 -2.82 -9.59
CA LEU A 150 -8.33 -3.95 -10.39
C LEU A 150 -7.36 -5.14 -10.25
N TRP A 151 -6.06 -4.90 -10.38
CA TRP A 151 -5.02 -5.92 -10.20
C TRP A 151 -5.00 -6.49 -8.78
N LYS A 152 -5.29 -5.69 -7.76
CA LYS A 152 -5.41 -6.11 -6.35
C LYS A 152 -6.44 -7.23 -6.13
N LYS A 153 -7.45 -7.32 -6.98
CA LYS A 153 -8.48 -8.38 -6.94
C LYS A 153 -8.08 -9.64 -7.70
N ALA A 154 -6.98 -9.59 -8.46
CA ALA A 154 -6.50 -10.69 -9.27
C ALA A 154 -5.55 -11.58 -8.43
N PRO A 155 -5.53 -12.91 -8.65
CA PRO A 155 -4.67 -13.83 -7.91
C PRO A 155 -3.16 -13.53 -8.07
N GLU A 156 -2.76 -12.86 -9.16
CA GLU A 156 -1.38 -12.46 -9.38
C GLU A 156 -0.89 -11.42 -8.36
N TYR A 157 -1.78 -10.57 -7.86
CA TYR A 157 -1.43 -9.60 -6.82
C TYR A 157 -1.07 -10.28 -5.50
N GLU A 158 -1.78 -11.35 -5.14
CA GLU A 158 -1.52 -12.10 -3.90
C GLU A 158 -0.10 -12.69 -3.91
N LYS A 159 0.27 -13.35 -5.03
CA LYS A 159 1.63 -13.86 -5.25
C LYS A 159 2.69 -12.75 -5.16
N TRP A 160 2.42 -11.59 -5.77
CA TRP A 160 3.33 -10.45 -5.70
C TRP A 160 3.45 -9.91 -4.26
N HIS A 161 2.34 -9.78 -3.55
CA HIS A 161 2.27 -9.26 -2.19
C HIS A 161 3.03 -10.14 -1.20
N ASP A 162 2.89 -11.47 -1.31
CA ASP A 162 3.65 -12.42 -0.49
C ASP A 162 5.14 -12.37 -0.82
N GLY A 163 5.51 -12.26 -2.09
CA GLY A 163 6.89 -12.05 -2.50
C GLY A 163 7.51 -10.78 -1.92
N GLN A 164 6.75 -9.70 -1.77
CA GLN A 164 7.21 -8.46 -1.13
C GLN A 164 7.37 -8.62 0.39
N ARG A 165 6.47 -9.34 1.06
CA ARG A 165 6.60 -9.67 2.48
C ARG A 165 7.86 -10.48 2.76
N GLU A 166 8.14 -11.46 1.91
CA GLU A 166 9.34 -12.29 2.01
C GLU A 166 10.63 -11.47 1.80
N LYS A 167 10.67 -10.61 0.78
CA LYS A 167 11.79 -9.68 0.56
C LYS A 167 12.01 -8.77 1.77
N LYS A 168 10.94 -8.27 2.39
CA LYS A 168 11.02 -7.44 3.61
C LYS A 168 11.61 -8.24 4.77
N ARG A 169 11.10 -9.46 5.03
CA ARG A 169 11.62 -10.37 6.07
C ARG A 169 13.11 -10.64 5.89
N LYS A 170 13.55 -10.96 4.67
CA LYS A 170 14.98 -11.20 4.36
C LYS A 170 15.86 -9.98 4.61
N ARG A 171 15.41 -8.78 4.23
CA ARG A 171 16.14 -7.52 4.49
C ARG A 171 16.24 -7.20 5.97
N GLU A 172 15.17 -7.43 6.71
CA GLU A 172 15.13 -7.25 8.16
C GLU A 172 16.04 -8.26 8.88
N ALA A 173 15.98 -9.53 8.50
CA ALA A 173 16.89 -10.56 8.99
C ALA A 173 18.35 -10.22 8.71
N LYS A 174 18.68 -9.72 7.50
CA LYS A 174 20.02 -9.24 7.17
C LYS A 174 20.42 -8.04 8.04
N ARG A 175 19.51 -7.10 8.30
CA ARG A 175 19.78 -5.93 9.17
C ARG A 175 20.04 -6.37 10.61
N ILE A 176 19.25 -7.32 11.13
CA ILE A 176 19.45 -7.89 12.48
C ILE A 176 20.80 -8.62 12.53
N ALA A 177 21.13 -9.43 11.52
CA ALA A 177 22.43 -10.10 11.43
C ALA A 177 23.60 -9.11 11.38
N GLN A 178 23.43 -7.96 10.72
CA GLN A 178 24.44 -6.92 10.61
C GLN A 178 24.50 -5.98 11.85
N GLN A 179 23.44 -5.97 12.65
CA GLN A 179 23.35 -5.24 13.92
C GLN A 179 23.75 -6.11 15.13
N ARG A 180 24.02 -7.41 14.95
CA ARG A 180 24.72 -8.19 15.99
C ARG A 180 26.05 -7.48 16.24
N PRO A 181 26.28 -6.90 17.43
CA PRO A 181 27.51 -6.22 17.71
C PRO A 181 28.67 -7.21 17.57
N ALA A 182 29.82 -6.74 17.09
CA ALA A 182 31.09 -7.47 17.16
C ALA A 182 31.51 -7.82 18.60
N ALA A 183 30.71 -7.46 19.60
CA ALA A 183 30.89 -7.79 21.01
C ALA A 183 30.78 -9.29 21.32
N ASP A 184 30.33 -10.09 20.35
CA ASP A 184 30.34 -11.55 20.42
C ASP A 184 31.51 -12.14 19.60
N GLN A 185 32.62 -11.40 19.50
CA GLN A 185 33.89 -11.95 19.04
C GLN A 185 34.59 -12.73 20.15
N HIS A 186 34.15 -12.62 21.41
CA HIS A 186 34.71 -13.43 22.49
C HIS A 186 34.01 -14.78 22.57
N LEU A 187 34.79 -15.84 22.73
CA LEU A 187 34.28 -17.20 22.88
C LEU A 187 33.27 -17.28 24.04
N GLU A 188 32.14 -17.96 23.82
CA GLU A 188 31.11 -18.23 24.84
C GLU A 188 31.59 -19.18 25.96
N PHE A 189 32.83 -19.67 25.87
CA PHE A 189 33.43 -20.62 26.78
C PHE A 189 34.76 -20.10 27.34
N CYS A 190 35.02 -20.41 28.61
CA CYS A 190 36.30 -20.09 29.25
C CYS A 190 37.46 -20.78 28.52
N GLY A 191 38.50 -20.05 28.13
CA GLY A 191 39.68 -20.59 27.44
C GLY A 191 40.51 -21.61 28.24
N ILE A 192 40.18 -21.86 29.51
CA ILE A 192 40.88 -22.82 30.39
C ILE A 192 40.00 -24.04 30.70
N CYS A 193 38.75 -23.82 31.12
CA CYS A 193 37.87 -24.91 31.52
C CYS A 193 36.81 -25.29 30.47
N LEU A 194 36.74 -24.55 29.35
CA LEU A 194 35.81 -24.76 28.22
C LEU A 194 34.33 -24.80 28.62
N LYS A 195 33.98 -24.24 29.78
CA LYS A 195 32.61 -24.09 30.26
C LYS A 195 32.13 -22.66 30.02
N GLY A 196 30.87 -22.52 29.65
CA GLY A 196 30.19 -21.21 29.59
C GLY A 196 29.79 -20.71 30.99
N GLY A 197 29.37 -19.46 31.09
CA GLY A 197 29.00 -18.84 32.36
C GLY A 197 29.29 -17.34 32.39
N LYS A 198 29.58 -16.81 33.58
CA LYS A 198 30.05 -15.42 33.75
C LYS A 198 31.53 -15.32 33.37
N LEU A 199 31.80 -14.86 32.16
CA LEU A 199 33.15 -14.75 31.61
C LEU A 199 33.59 -13.29 31.51
N LEU A 200 34.87 -13.05 31.79
CA LEU A 200 35.60 -11.82 31.55
C LEU A 200 36.24 -11.88 30.15
N CYS A 201 35.95 -10.88 29.31
CA CYS A 201 36.50 -10.75 27.96
C CYS A 201 37.91 -10.14 27.98
N CYS A 202 38.78 -10.60 27.09
CA CYS A 202 40.11 -10.02 26.91
C CYS A 202 40.09 -8.91 25.84
N ASP A 203 40.55 -7.70 26.14
CA ASP A 203 40.52 -6.58 25.16
C ASP A 203 41.52 -6.74 24.00
N GLY A 204 42.44 -7.70 24.12
CA GLY A 204 43.45 -8.03 23.12
C GLY A 204 43.12 -9.22 22.20
N CYS A 205 42.11 -10.05 22.52
CA CYS A 205 41.74 -11.19 21.68
C CYS A 205 40.32 -11.72 21.93
N GLU A 206 39.86 -12.59 21.04
CA GLU A 206 38.56 -13.29 21.07
C GLU A 206 38.37 -14.26 22.25
N ARG A 207 39.22 -14.28 23.28
CA ARG A 207 39.09 -15.23 24.39
C ARG A 207 38.36 -14.61 25.56
N ALA A 208 37.56 -15.42 26.25
CA ALA A 208 36.93 -15.09 27.52
C ALA A 208 37.32 -16.10 28.61
N TYR A 209 37.31 -15.67 29.87
CA TYR A 209 37.78 -16.48 31.01
C TYR A 209 36.93 -16.23 32.25
N HIS A 210 36.72 -17.22 33.11
CA HIS A 210 36.18 -16.94 34.45
C HIS A 210 37.21 -16.17 35.28
N LEU A 211 36.76 -15.27 36.16
CA LEU A 211 37.62 -14.55 37.11
C LEU A 211 38.52 -15.50 37.93
N ASN A 212 37.98 -16.66 38.32
CA ASN A 212 38.70 -17.71 39.06
C ASN A 212 39.64 -18.57 38.20
N CYS A 213 39.47 -18.56 36.87
CA CYS A 213 40.33 -19.32 35.97
C CYS A 213 41.59 -18.55 35.59
N VAL A 214 41.57 -17.22 35.68
CA VAL A 214 42.75 -16.36 35.44
C VAL A 214 43.78 -16.55 36.55
N ARG A 215 45.07 -16.37 36.24
CA ARG A 215 46.15 -16.33 37.24
C ARG A 215 46.87 -14.98 37.20
N PRO A 216 46.95 -14.25 38.34
CA PRO A 216 46.29 -14.51 39.62
C PRO A 216 44.76 -14.46 39.50
N ALA A 217 44.04 -15.22 40.35
CA ALA A 217 42.58 -15.25 40.34
C ALA A 217 42.03 -13.88 40.76
N LEU A 218 41.08 -13.38 39.98
CA LEU A 218 40.45 -12.09 40.23
C LEU A 218 39.25 -12.28 41.16
N LEU A 219 39.13 -11.42 42.16
CA LEU A 219 37.99 -11.42 43.09
C LEU A 219 36.79 -10.65 42.52
N ASP A 220 37.05 -9.66 41.66
CA ASP A 220 36.04 -8.85 41.00
C ASP A 220 36.51 -8.43 39.59
N VAL A 221 35.58 -7.89 38.79
CA VAL A 221 35.86 -7.35 37.46
C VAL A 221 36.79 -6.13 37.60
N PRO A 222 37.96 -6.10 36.92
CA PRO A 222 38.89 -4.99 37.02
C PRO A 222 38.29 -3.71 36.45
N GLU A 223 38.62 -2.56 37.06
CA GLU A 223 38.28 -1.25 36.53
C GLU A 223 39.28 -0.90 35.40
N GLY A 224 38.82 -0.94 34.14
CA GLY A 224 39.62 -0.63 32.95
C GLY A 224 39.93 -1.84 32.07
N ASP A 225 40.86 -1.67 31.12
CA ASP A 225 41.21 -2.70 30.14
C ASP A 225 41.91 -3.90 30.78
N TRP A 226 41.49 -5.12 30.42
CA TRP A 226 42.07 -6.37 30.91
C TRP A 226 42.57 -7.27 29.77
N PHE A 227 43.83 -7.71 29.91
CA PHE A 227 44.49 -8.60 28.96
C PHE A 227 44.74 -9.98 29.60
N CYS A 228 44.54 -11.06 28.85
CA CYS A 228 44.87 -12.43 29.30
C CYS A 228 46.39 -12.66 29.29
N SER A 229 46.88 -13.73 29.93
CA SER A 229 48.32 -14.05 29.99
C SER A 229 48.97 -14.08 28.60
N HIS A 230 48.30 -14.67 27.61
CA HIS A 230 48.79 -14.69 26.23
C HIS A 230 48.91 -13.30 25.58
N CYS A 231 48.04 -12.35 25.94
CA CYS A 231 48.09 -10.98 25.44
C CYS A 231 49.05 -10.10 26.26
N ARG A 232 49.36 -10.47 27.51
CA ARG A 232 50.35 -9.78 28.35
C ARG A 232 51.78 -10.17 27.98
N ASP A 233 52.00 -11.43 27.62
CA ASP A 233 53.33 -11.96 27.27
C ASP A 233 53.75 -11.61 25.83
N ALA A 234 52.79 -11.26 24.97
CA ALA A 234 53.06 -10.69 23.66
C ALA A 234 53.19 -9.17 23.78
N SER A 235 54.39 -8.63 23.55
CA SER A 235 54.65 -7.18 23.53
C SER A 235 53.63 -6.41 22.63
N PRO A 236 53.26 -5.16 22.96
CA PRO A 236 52.16 -4.43 22.31
C PRO A 236 52.57 -3.79 20.98
N VAL A 237 53.08 -4.58 20.04
CA VAL A 237 53.23 -4.18 18.64
C VAL A 237 52.90 -5.39 17.79
N GLN A 238 51.97 -5.21 16.84
CA GLN A 238 51.54 -6.18 15.83
C GLN A 238 50.48 -7.19 16.26
N LYS A 239 49.20 -6.80 16.13
CA LYS A 239 48.14 -7.57 15.43
C LYS A 239 46.78 -6.87 15.53
N ARG A 240 46.66 -5.69 14.90
CA ARG A 240 45.37 -5.22 14.37
C ARG A 240 45.40 -4.95 12.85
N GLU A 241 46.53 -5.14 12.17
CA GLU A 241 46.62 -4.97 10.71
C GLU A 241 46.59 -6.28 9.90
N ASN A 242 46.86 -7.45 10.49
CA ASN A 242 46.94 -8.72 9.73
C ASN A 242 45.66 -9.57 9.72
N LEU A 243 44.50 -8.95 9.55
CA LEU A 243 43.27 -9.67 9.11
C LEU A 243 42.48 -8.95 8.01
N ASN A 244 43.00 -7.83 7.46
CA ASN A 244 42.39 -7.15 6.31
C ASN A 244 43.17 -7.29 4.99
N GLU A 245 44.31 -8.01 4.94
CA GLU A 245 45.08 -8.26 3.71
C GLU A 245 45.17 -9.73 3.27
N ALA A 246 44.23 -10.57 3.70
CA ALA A 246 44.03 -11.90 3.12
C ALA A 246 42.60 -12.05 2.59
N LYS A 247 42.29 -11.27 1.55
CA LYS A 247 41.26 -11.61 0.56
C LYS A 247 41.93 -11.82 -0.78
N TRP A 248 42.18 -13.09 -1.09
CA TRP A 248 42.19 -13.60 -2.46
C TRP A 248 41.02 -14.58 -2.56
#